data_AF-A0A7X9RUM5-F1
#
_entry.id   AF-A0A7X9RUM5-F1
#
_cell.length_a   1.000
_cell.length_b   1.000
_cell.length_c   1.000
_cell.angle_alpha   90.00
_cell.angle_beta   90.00
_cell.angle_gamma   90.00
#
_symmetry.space_group_name_H-M   'P 1'
#
loop_
_entity.id
_entity.type
_entity.pdbx_description
1 polymer ?
#
loop_
_entity_poly.entity_id
_entity_poly.type
_entity_poly.pdbx_seq_one_letter_code
_entity_poly.pdbx_strand_id
1 'polypeptide(L)'
;MGLFSNMFGSSKQLKKEEPKKRGKSKKRYSKLIRKQHKTKVELGQNKLDEAIYSATDPYYPNRDGLYEIYEQTVRDAHIRREMRTAGIKVSGEPFYIKNKQSGQESEDLLRLLKRPWMRKYLKLMLDAEWWGHSVVEFQQMKETEIGLEFCDVKLFPREHINPVKGEILIHPHSPSGIPYRGVPEVEKWLIESDDSEDLGLLELASKEFIWKNFSRTDWATRSERYGMPMLSILTDETDEKELDTKQAMGENIGSNGVYVGDKDDEINYLEAKSTGGHEIYEKLCRYCDEQNSKLINGVVIGENTSGGSRAKEEVGERLLGEYTEDRLRAMEGHLNEKLIPFLIRHGYPLEGYELKYYELEKIDQRRIAKKEEETSPVKQAEAITNLYNDKCC
;
A
#
# COMPACT_ATOMS: atom_id res chain seq x y z
N MET A 1 85.98 -38.09 7.03
CA MET A 1 85.14 -38.33 8.23
C MET A 1 84.40 -37.02 8.48
N GLY A 2 83.08 -36.95 8.29
CA GLY A 2 82.09 -37.27 9.33
C GLY A 2 82.17 -36.20 10.44
N LEU A 3 81.13 -35.50 10.87
CA LEU A 3 79.71 -35.82 10.97
C LEU A 3 78.89 -34.54 11.22
N PHE A 4 77.63 -34.57 10.77
CA PHE A 4 76.37 -34.19 11.46
C PHE A 4 76.49 -33.54 12.86
N SER A 5 75.67 -32.58 13.33
CA SER A 5 74.28 -32.17 13.03
C SER A 5 73.84 -31.11 14.05
N ASN A 6 72.69 -30.46 13.76
CA ASN A 6 71.67 -29.88 14.66
C ASN A 6 71.45 -28.37 14.66
N MET A 7 70.33 -28.01 14.01
CA MET A 7 69.14 -27.33 14.56
C MET A 7 69.34 -26.05 15.38
N PHE A 8 68.91 -24.90 14.87
CA PHE A 8 67.60 -24.29 15.16
C PHE A 8 67.43 -23.00 14.32
N GLY A 9 66.19 -22.72 13.92
CA GLY A 9 65.86 -21.82 12.82
C GLY A 9 66.03 -20.31 13.04
N SER A 10 65.98 -19.58 11.93
CA SER A 10 65.65 -18.16 11.89
C SER A 10 64.73 -17.90 10.70
N SER A 11 63.56 -17.34 11.02
CA SER A 11 62.44 -17.05 10.15
C SER A 11 62.76 -15.94 9.15
N LYS A 12 62.70 -16.27 7.85
CA LYS A 12 62.68 -15.28 6.78
C LYS A 12 61.37 -14.48 6.86
N GLN A 13 61.47 -13.19 7.15
CA GLN A 13 60.36 -12.24 7.05
C GLN A 13 59.87 -12.14 5.60
N LEU A 14 58.65 -12.62 5.36
CA LEU A 14 57.90 -12.39 4.13
C LEU A 14 57.47 -10.91 4.08
N LYS A 15 57.91 -10.18 3.05
CA LYS A 15 57.42 -8.84 2.73
C LYS A 15 55.90 -8.90 2.52
N LYS A 16 55.14 -8.20 3.39
CA LYS A 16 53.71 -7.95 3.17
C LYS A 16 53.56 -7.06 1.95
N GLU A 17 53.01 -7.60 0.87
CA GLU A 17 52.44 -6.79 -0.21
C GLU A 17 51.25 -6.00 0.37
N GLU A 18 51.29 -4.68 0.21
CA GLU A 18 50.20 -3.80 0.59
C GLU A 18 48.94 -4.13 -0.24
N PRO A 19 47.75 -4.18 0.37
CA PRO A 19 46.53 -4.45 -0.37
C PRO A 19 46.28 -3.30 -1.36
N LYS A 20 46.23 -3.64 -2.66
CA LYS A 20 45.81 -2.74 -3.74
C LYS A 20 44.54 -2.01 -3.31
N LYS A 21 44.59 -0.68 -3.30
CA LYS A 21 43.45 0.21 -2.98
C LYS A 21 42.25 -0.19 -3.84
N ARG A 22 41.25 -0.83 -3.22
CA ARG A 22 39.93 -1.06 -3.83
C ARG A 22 39.40 0.30 -4.31
N GLY A 23 39.08 0.40 -5.60
CA GLY A 23 38.53 1.61 -6.20
C GLY A 23 37.37 2.15 -5.36
N LYS A 24 37.30 3.47 -5.18
CA LYS A 24 36.22 4.14 -4.45
C LYS A 24 34.89 3.63 -4.99
N SER A 25 34.15 2.87 -4.18
CA SER A 25 32.77 2.49 -4.51
C SER A 25 32.01 3.78 -4.83
N LYS A 26 31.56 3.94 -6.08
CA LYS A 26 30.72 5.07 -6.49
C LYS A 26 29.55 5.16 -5.50
N LYS A 27 29.37 6.32 -4.89
CA LYS A 27 28.34 6.54 -3.85
C LYS A 27 26.97 6.35 -4.50
N ARG A 28 26.08 5.58 -3.85
CA ARG A 28 24.69 5.39 -4.26
C ARG A 28 23.92 6.70 -4.25
N TYR A 29 23.02 6.91 -5.20
CA TYR A 29 22.23 8.14 -5.31
C TYR A 29 21.29 8.36 -4.14
N SER A 30 20.76 7.28 -3.54
CA SER A 30 19.97 7.35 -2.31
C SER A 30 20.71 8.02 -1.14
N LYS A 31 22.06 7.97 -1.12
CA LYS A 31 22.88 8.63 -0.08
C LYS A 31 23.06 10.12 -0.31
N LEU A 32 22.69 10.65 -1.48
CA LEU A 32 22.74 12.07 -1.78
C LEU A 32 21.50 12.80 -1.24
N ILE A 33 20.41 12.06 -1.01
CA ILE A 33 19.14 12.58 -0.53
C ILE A 33 19.19 12.78 0.99
N ARG A 34 18.73 13.94 1.45
CA ARG A 34 18.55 14.25 2.88
C ARG A 34 17.10 14.04 3.26
N LYS A 35 16.86 13.40 4.42
CA LYS A 35 15.53 13.33 5.01
C LYS A 35 15.03 14.75 5.31
N GLN A 36 13.82 15.05 4.86
CA GLN A 36 13.15 16.31 5.14
C GLN A 36 12.17 16.14 6.31
N HIS A 37 11.91 17.22 7.04
CA HIS A 37 10.88 17.23 8.07
C HIS A 37 9.51 17.32 7.39
N LYS A 38 8.62 16.35 7.63
CA LYS A 38 7.25 16.38 7.12
C LYS A 38 6.37 17.21 8.06
N THR A 39 5.74 18.25 7.54
CA THR A 39 4.73 19.01 8.29
C THR A 39 3.36 18.37 8.05
N LYS A 40 2.49 18.36 9.07
CA LYS A 40 1.13 17.87 8.86
C LYS A 40 0.40 18.82 7.92
N VAL A 41 -0.12 18.28 6.83
CA VAL A 41 -0.86 19.03 5.83
C VAL A 41 -2.33 19.08 6.23
N GLU A 42 -2.93 20.27 6.20
CA GLU A 42 -4.39 20.40 6.31
C GLU A 42 -5.07 19.68 5.15
N LEU A 43 -5.98 18.75 5.47
CA LEU A 43 -6.72 17.96 4.49
C LEU A 43 -7.93 18.74 3.99
N GLY A 44 -8.22 18.65 2.69
CA GLY A 44 -9.39 19.24 2.07
C GLY A 44 -9.52 18.84 0.60
N GLN A 45 -10.74 18.84 0.06
CA GLN A 45 -11.00 18.41 -1.33
C GLN A 45 -10.26 19.29 -2.33
N ASN A 46 -10.36 20.62 -2.20
CA ASN A 46 -9.64 21.56 -3.06
C ASN A 46 -8.13 21.31 -3.08
N LYS A 47 -7.56 20.94 -1.93
CA LYS A 47 -6.13 20.66 -1.82
C LYS A 47 -5.73 19.36 -2.51
N LEU A 48 -6.59 18.35 -2.44
CA LEU A 48 -6.40 17.12 -3.19
C LEU A 48 -6.47 17.40 -4.70
N ASP A 49 -7.45 18.18 -5.15
CA ASP A 49 -7.58 18.57 -6.56
C ASP A 49 -6.36 19.37 -7.05
N GLU A 50 -5.87 20.33 -6.25
CA GLU A 50 -4.64 21.07 -6.54
C GLU A 50 -3.41 20.13 -6.63
N ALA A 51 -3.31 19.17 -5.71
CA ALA A 51 -2.23 18.18 -5.71
C ALA A 51 -2.28 17.26 -6.94
N ILE A 52 -3.49 16.84 -7.36
CA ILE A 52 -3.69 16.06 -8.59
C ILE A 52 -3.33 16.88 -9.82
N TYR A 53 -3.76 18.14 -9.89
CA TYR A 53 -3.42 19.05 -10.99
C TYR A 53 -1.91 19.24 -11.11
N SER A 54 -1.22 19.45 -9.98
CA SER A 54 0.24 19.54 -9.92
C SER A 54 0.93 18.23 -10.32
N ALA A 55 0.39 17.08 -9.90
CA ALA A 55 0.95 15.77 -10.21
C ALA A 55 0.83 15.39 -11.69
N THR A 56 -0.20 15.93 -12.36
CA THR A 56 -0.53 15.65 -13.77
C THR A 56 -0.05 16.73 -14.74
N ASP A 57 0.63 17.77 -14.25
CA ASP A 57 1.20 18.82 -15.10
C ASP A 57 2.19 18.19 -16.12
N PRO A 58 1.97 18.37 -17.44
CA PRO A 58 2.82 17.75 -18.46
C PRO A 58 4.25 18.30 -18.50
N TYR A 59 4.47 19.53 -18.05
CA TYR A 59 5.75 20.22 -18.12
C TYR A 59 6.54 20.11 -16.81
N TYR A 60 5.85 20.27 -15.69
CA TYR A 60 6.44 20.30 -14.35
C TYR A 60 5.66 19.42 -13.37
N PRO A 61 5.59 18.09 -13.61
CA PRO A 61 4.84 17.20 -12.73
C PRO A 61 5.48 17.15 -11.34
N ASN A 62 4.68 17.42 -10.31
CA ASN A 62 5.10 17.38 -8.91
C ASN A 62 4.06 16.64 -8.07
N ARG A 63 4.47 15.49 -7.52
CA ARG A 63 3.65 14.59 -6.70
C ARG A 63 3.86 14.76 -5.19
N ASP A 64 4.68 15.71 -4.74
CA ASP A 64 5.03 15.87 -3.32
C ASP A 64 3.78 16.09 -2.45
N GLY A 65 2.96 17.09 -2.82
CA GLY A 65 1.70 17.37 -2.11
C GLY A 65 0.70 16.20 -2.14
N LEU A 66 0.69 15.42 -3.23
CA LEU A 66 -0.14 14.22 -3.33
C LEU A 66 0.33 13.13 -2.36
N TYR A 67 1.65 12.90 -2.30
CA TYR A 67 2.24 11.93 -1.37
C TYR A 67 2.09 12.36 0.10
N GLU A 68 2.09 13.65 0.41
CA GLU A 68 1.77 14.14 1.76
C GLU A 68 0.34 13.82 2.18
N ILE A 69 -0.62 13.89 1.26
CA ILE A 69 -2.01 13.47 1.51
C ILE A 69 -2.06 11.95 1.70
N TYR A 70 -1.39 11.18 0.82
CA TYR A 70 -1.37 9.72 0.90
C TYR A 70 -0.81 9.21 2.23
N GLU A 71 0.27 9.83 2.74
CA GLU A 71 0.86 9.52 4.05
C GLU A 71 -0.13 9.68 5.22
N GLN A 72 -1.15 10.53 5.08
CA GLN A 72 -2.25 10.66 6.04
C GLN A 72 -3.34 9.62 5.76
N THR A 73 -3.74 9.44 4.51
CA THR A 73 -4.76 8.47 4.07
C THR A 73 -4.41 7.04 4.50
N VAL A 74 -3.16 6.60 4.33
CA VAL A 74 -2.72 5.23 4.71
C VAL A 74 -2.70 4.98 6.23
N ARG A 75 -2.92 6.01 7.04
CA ARG A 75 -3.07 5.88 8.50
C ARG A 75 -4.51 5.58 8.90
N ASP A 76 -5.47 5.76 8.00
CA ASP A 76 -6.84 5.32 8.24
C ASP A 76 -6.88 3.80 8.43
N ALA A 77 -7.56 3.36 9.50
CA ALA A 77 -7.58 1.95 9.89
C ALA A 77 -8.28 1.07 8.84
N HIS A 78 -9.30 1.58 8.17
CA HIS A 78 -10.05 0.82 7.18
C HIS A 78 -9.23 0.67 5.89
N ILE A 79 -8.70 1.77 5.35
CA ILE A 79 -7.83 1.72 4.16
C ILE A 79 -6.61 0.83 4.41
N ARG A 80 -5.95 0.99 5.56
CA ARG A 80 -4.79 0.16 5.93
C ARG A 80 -5.14 -1.33 6.05
N ARG A 81 -6.33 -1.66 6.54
CA ARG A 81 -6.82 -3.05 6.59
C ARG A 81 -6.97 -3.60 5.17
N GLU A 82 -7.66 -2.89 4.29
CA GLU A 82 -7.94 -3.37 2.93
C GLU A 82 -6.66 -3.57 2.10
N MET A 83 -5.72 -2.61 2.18
CA MET A 83 -4.38 -2.75 1.58
C MET A 83 -3.63 -3.97 2.12
N ARG A 84 -3.71 -4.21 3.44
CA ARG A 84 -3.06 -5.35 4.08
C ARG A 84 -3.70 -6.67 3.66
N THR A 85 -5.02 -6.73 3.51
CA THR A 85 -5.75 -7.91 3.03
C THR A 85 -5.27 -8.30 1.63
N ALA A 86 -5.24 -7.34 0.70
CA ALA A 86 -4.70 -7.54 -0.64
C ALA A 86 -3.23 -8.01 -0.60
N GLY A 87 -2.41 -7.32 0.20
CA GLY A 87 -0.99 -7.63 0.33
C GLY A 87 -0.68 -9.00 0.90
N ILE A 88 -1.46 -9.50 1.86
CA ILE A 88 -1.29 -10.84 2.41
C ILE A 88 -1.58 -11.91 1.36
N LYS A 89 -2.64 -11.75 0.56
CA LYS A 89 -3.01 -12.72 -0.48
C LYS A 89 -1.93 -12.83 -1.54
N VAL A 90 -1.47 -11.70 -2.09
CA VAL A 90 -0.44 -11.69 -3.13
C VAL A 90 0.92 -12.13 -2.61
N SER A 91 1.37 -11.59 -1.46
CA SER A 91 2.68 -11.93 -0.90
C SER A 91 2.76 -13.34 -0.31
N GLY A 92 1.61 -13.94 0.01
CA GLY A 92 1.49 -15.29 0.55
C GLY A 92 1.46 -16.37 -0.54
N GLU A 93 1.21 -15.99 -1.79
CA GLU A 93 1.04 -16.93 -2.88
C GLU A 93 2.38 -17.61 -3.24
N PRO A 94 2.45 -18.95 -3.21
CA PRO A 94 3.66 -19.65 -3.61
C PRO A 94 3.90 -19.54 -5.12
N PHE A 95 5.15 -19.29 -5.48
CA PHE A 95 5.64 -19.32 -6.85
C PHE A 95 6.73 -20.39 -7.01
N TYR A 96 7.00 -20.74 -8.27
CA TYR A 96 8.05 -21.66 -8.68
C TYR A 96 8.77 -21.13 -9.93
N ILE A 97 9.90 -21.77 -10.25
CA ILE A 97 10.73 -21.42 -11.40
C ILE A 97 10.68 -22.56 -12.41
N LYS A 98 10.25 -22.26 -13.63
CA LYS A 98 10.02 -23.22 -14.71
C LYS A 98 11.04 -22.99 -15.83
N ASN A 99 11.63 -24.07 -16.35
CA ASN A 99 12.41 -23.99 -17.57
C ASN A 99 11.46 -23.85 -18.78
N LYS A 100 11.68 -22.84 -19.63
CA LYS A 100 10.79 -22.55 -20.77
C LYS A 100 10.78 -23.65 -21.84
N GLN A 101 11.85 -24.44 -21.94
CA GLN A 101 12.00 -25.48 -22.96
C GLN A 101 11.51 -26.84 -22.46
N SER A 102 11.97 -27.27 -21.29
CA SER A 102 11.62 -28.59 -20.75
C SER A 102 10.31 -28.59 -19.96
N GLY A 103 9.83 -27.43 -19.52
CA GLY A 103 8.68 -27.29 -18.63
C GLY A 103 8.93 -27.77 -17.21
N GLN A 104 10.14 -28.20 -16.87
CA GLN A 104 10.48 -28.73 -15.55
C GLN A 104 10.70 -27.61 -14.53
N GLU A 105 10.23 -27.85 -13.30
CA GLU A 105 10.45 -26.96 -12.16
C GLU A 105 11.89 -27.12 -11.63
N SER A 106 12.49 -26.01 -11.20
CA SER A 106 13.81 -26.01 -10.57
C SER A 106 13.74 -25.55 -9.12
N GLU A 107 13.91 -26.50 -8.19
CA GLU A 107 13.92 -26.22 -6.76
C GLU A 107 15.17 -25.44 -6.32
N ASP A 108 16.33 -25.69 -6.94
CA ASP A 108 17.58 -25.00 -6.64
C ASP A 108 17.50 -23.50 -6.96
N LEU A 109 16.93 -23.14 -8.12
CA LEU A 109 16.71 -21.74 -8.50
C LEU A 109 15.67 -21.07 -7.61
N LEU A 110 14.62 -21.80 -7.25
CA LEU A 110 13.63 -21.31 -6.31
C LEU A 110 14.25 -21.00 -4.94
N ARG A 111 15.18 -21.84 -4.47
CA ARG A 111 15.91 -21.63 -3.21
C ARG A 111 16.78 -20.37 -3.23
N LEU A 112 17.36 -20.02 -4.38
CA LEU A 112 18.11 -18.75 -4.56
C LEU A 112 17.21 -17.51 -4.42
N LEU A 113 15.94 -17.62 -4.82
CA LEU A 113 14.98 -16.51 -4.80
C LEU A 113 14.16 -16.43 -3.51
N LYS A 114 13.92 -17.54 -2.82
CA LYS A 114 13.19 -17.60 -1.53
C LYS A 114 14.04 -17.04 -0.38
N ARG A 115 14.33 -15.73 -0.44
CA ARG A 115 15.17 -14.98 0.48
C ARG A 115 14.43 -13.74 1.04
N PRO A 116 14.88 -13.16 2.17
CA PRO A 116 14.19 -12.01 2.78
C PRO A 116 14.05 -10.80 1.84
N TRP A 117 15.05 -10.55 0.99
CA TRP A 117 15.04 -9.43 0.04
C TRP A 117 13.91 -9.58 -1.00
N MET A 118 13.64 -10.80 -1.47
CA MET A 118 12.60 -11.06 -2.47
C MET A 118 11.21 -10.80 -1.88
N ARG A 119 10.95 -11.30 -0.66
CA ARG A 119 9.68 -11.01 0.04
C ARG A 119 9.47 -9.52 0.25
N LYS A 120 10.52 -8.78 0.57
CA LYS A 120 10.45 -7.32 0.72
C LYS A 120 10.24 -6.62 -0.63
N TYR A 121 10.89 -7.10 -1.68
CA TYR A 121 10.73 -6.60 -3.05
C TYR A 121 9.27 -6.72 -3.52
N LEU A 122 8.65 -7.90 -3.38
CA LEU A 122 7.26 -8.13 -3.77
C LEU A 122 6.31 -7.16 -3.09
N LYS A 123 6.49 -6.92 -1.78
CA LYS A 123 5.68 -5.94 -1.04
C LYS A 123 5.86 -4.52 -1.56
N LEU A 124 7.09 -4.10 -1.85
CA LEU A 124 7.37 -2.76 -2.35
C LEU A 124 6.85 -2.54 -3.78
N MET A 125 6.84 -3.59 -4.61
CA MET A 125 6.25 -3.53 -5.94
C MET A 125 4.72 -3.52 -5.88
N LEU A 126 4.12 -4.32 -4.97
CA LEU A 126 2.67 -4.24 -4.74
C LEU A 126 2.26 -2.86 -4.24
N ASP A 127 3.09 -2.23 -3.39
CA ASP A 127 2.82 -0.87 -2.92
C ASP A 127 2.73 0.15 -4.08
N ALA A 128 3.28 -0.14 -5.26
CA ALA A 128 3.11 0.74 -6.42
C ALA A 128 1.64 0.87 -6.84
N GLU A 129 0.81 -0.16 -6.69
CA GLU A 129 -0.63 -0.07 -7.00
C GLU A 129 -1.34 1.00 -6.15
N TRP A 130 -0.97 1.13 -4.89
CA TRP A 130 -1.58 2.11 -3.99
C TRP A 130 -1.05 3.51 -4.24
N TRP A 131 0.27 3.64 -4.42
CA TRP A 131 0.97 4.92 -4.52
C TRP A 131 1.16 5.42 -5.96
N GLY A 132 0.73 4.63 -6.95
CA GLY A 132 0.89 4.83 -8.39
C GLY A 132 2.26 4.42 -8.90
N HIS A 133 3.31 4.87 -8.21
CA HIS A 133 4.69 4.64 -8.65
C HIS A 133 5.61 4.22 -7.50
N SER A 134 6.57 3.34 -7.81
CA SER A 134 7.65 2.97 -6.90
C SER A 134 8.95 2.65 -7.63
N VAL A 135 10.07 3.12 -7.06
CA VAL A 135 11.41 2.70 -7.46
C VAL A 135 12.06 1.98 -6.28
N VAL A 136 12.61 0.80 -6.52
CA VAL A 136 13.28 0.00 -5.50
C VAL A 136 14.79 -0.07 -5.79
N GLU A 137 15.58 0.33 -4.79
CA GLU A 137 17.04 0.24 -4.80
C GLU A 137 17.54 -1.06 -4.16
N PHE A 138 18.16 -1.90 -4.97
CA PHE A 138 18.84 -3.11 -4.54
C PHE A 138 20.13 -2.78 -3.80
N GLN A 139 20.32 -3.37 -2.62
CA GLN A 139 21.52 -3.18 -1.81
C GLN A 139 22.69 -4.02 -2.29
N GLN A 140 23.84 -3.96 -1.62
CA GLN A 140 25.03 -4.68 -2.09
C GLN A 140 24.77 -6.19 -2.11
N MET A 141 25.41 -6.89 -3.04
CA MET A 141 25.39 -8.35 -3.04
C MET A 141 26.46 -8.91 -2.11
N LYS A 142 26.19 -10.10 -1.59
CA LYS A 142 27.13 -10.93 -0.85
C LYS A 142 27.02 -12.37 -1.35
N GLU A 143 28.11 -13.09 -1.23
CA GLU A 143 28.14 -14.53 -1.49
C GLU A 143 27.72 -15.28 -0.23
N THR A 144 26.93 -16.33 -0.40
CA THR A 144 26.47 -17.21 0.67
C THR A 144 26.69 -18.66 0.27
N GLU A 145 26.54 -19.58 1.21
CA GLU A 145 26.63 -21.03 0.95
C GLU A 145 25.67 -21.52 -0.14
N ILE A 146 24.57 -20.80 -0.37
CA ILE A 146 23.53 -21.15 -1.34
C ILE A 146 23.79 -20.46 -2.70
N GLY A 147 24.61 -19.41 -2.73
CA GLY A 147 24.90 -18.60 -3.92
C GLY A 147 24.93 -17.10 -3.63
N LEU A 148 24.87 -16.29 -4.69
CA LEU A 148 24.81 -14.83 -4.60
C LEU A 148 23.45 -14.38 -4.04
N GLU A 149 23.47 -13.43 -3.10
CA GLU A 149 22.26 -12.77 -2.61
C GLU A 149 22.42 -11.26 -2.41
N PHE A 150 21.34 -10.51 -2.62
CA PHE A 150 21.25 -9.12 -2.21
C PHE A 150 21.09 -9.03 -0.69
N CYS A 151 21.86 -8.12 -0.05
CA CYS A 151 21.77 -7.90 1.38
C CYS A 151 20.40 -7.35 1.82
N ASP A 152 19.78 -6.51 1.00
CA ASP A 152 18.48 -5.88 1.25
C ASP A 152 17.96 -5.21 -0.04
N VAL A 153 16.69 -4.82 -0.04
CA VAL A 153 16.07 -3.93 -1.04
C VAL A 153 15.38 -2.79 -0.32
N LYS A 154 15.40 -1.58 -0.86
CA LYS A 154 14.82 -0.40 -0.21
C LYS A 154 13.97 0.39 -1.19
N LEU A 155 12.84 0.88 -0.72
CA LEU A 155 12.08 1.88 -1.46
C LEU A 155 12.92 3.15 -1.57
N PHE A 156 13.09 3.62 -2.80
CA PHE A 156 13.65 4.94 -3.04
C PHE A 156 12.59 5.99 -2.63
N PRO A 157 12.96 7.07 -1.91
CA PRO A 157 11.98 8.08 -1.48
C PRO A 157 11.16 8.61 -2.66
N ARG A 158 9.84 8.42 -2.61
CA ARG A 158 8.94 8.72 -3.74
C ARG A 158 8.92 10.21 -4.09
N GLU A 159 9.10 11.06 -3.07
CA GLU A 159 9.18 12.51 -3.20
C GLU A 159 10.40 12.98 -4.02
N HIS A 160 11.40 12.10 -4.15
CA HIS A 160 12.63 12.36 -4.88
C HIS A 160 12.65 11.70 -6.26
N ILE A 161 11.52 11.20 -6.74
CA ILE A 161 11.40 10.59 -8.05
C ILE A 161 10.40 11.40 -8.86
N ASN A 162 10.82 11.84 -10.05
CA ASN A 162 9.92 12.28 -11.09
C ASN A 162 9.68 11.08 -12.03
N PRO A 163 8.53 10.38 -11.90
CA PRO A 163 8.31 9.16 -12.65
C PRO A 163 8.07 9.44 -14.14
N VAL A 164 7.37 10.53 -14.48
CA VAL A 164 7.09 10.91 -15.88
C VAL A 164 8.40 11.14 -16.64
N LYS A 165 9.31 11.94 -16.06
CA LYS A 165 10.61 12.25 -16.69
C LYS A 165 11.66 11.16 -16.50
N GLY A 166 11.48 10.23 -15.57
CA GLY A 166 12.49 9.22 -15.23
C GLY A 166 13.73 9.81 -14.57
N GLU A 167 13.53 10.78 -13.66
CA GLU A 167 14.61 11.52 -13.00
C GLU A 167 14.57 11.40 -11.46
N ILE A 168 15.75 11.38 -10.84
CA ILE A 168 15.95 11.50 -9.39
C ILE A 168 16.14 12.97 -9.04
N LEU A 169 15.25 13.52 -8.23
CA LEU A 169 15.33 14.90 -7.75
C LEU A 169 16.20 14.96 -6.48
N ILE A 170 17.15 15.91 -6.42
CA ILE A 170 17.96 16.11 -5.21
C ILE A 170 17.10 16.68 -4.08
N HIS A 171 16.16 17.56 -4.43
CA HIS A 171 15.08 18.06 -3.57
C HIS A 171 13.74 17.87 -4.29
N PRO A 172 12.62 17.57 -3.60
CA PRO A 172 11.32 17.32 -4.25
C PRO A 172 10.84 18.45 -5.16
N HIS A 173 11.22 19.70 -4.83
CA HIS A 173 10.86 20.91 -5.55
C HIS A 173 11.88 21.29 -6.65
N SER A 174 12.83 20.41 -6.98
CA SER A 174 13.84 20.72 -8.01
C SER A 174 13.18 20.69 -9.39
N PRO A 175 13.46 21.67 -10.28
CA PRO A 175 12.85 21.72 -11.61
C PRO A 175 13.33 20.60 -12.55
N SER A 176 14.49 20.01 -12.24
CA SER A 176 15.11 18.91 -12.97
C SER A 176 15.89 18.00 -12.02
N GLY A 177 16.05 16.74 -12.41
CA GLY A 177 16.80 15.75 -11.66
C GLY A 177 17.92 15.10 -12.46
N ILE A 178 18.44 14.02 -11.87
CA ILE A 178 19.44 13.15 -12.48
C ILE A 178 18.67 12.02 -13.19
N PRO A 179 18.77 11.85 -14.51
CA PRO A 179 18.09 10.77 -15.21
C PRO A 179 18.57 9.42 -14.68
N TYR A 180 17.63 8.53 -14.34
CA TYR A 180 17.96 7.15 -13.97
C TYR A 180 17.66 6.15 -15.08
N ARG A 181 16.75 6.47 -16.01
CA ARG A 181 16.50 5.67 -17.22
C ARG A 181 17.58 5.92 -18.26
N GLY A 182 18.04 4.87 -18.93
CA GLY A 182 19.10 4.91 -19.94
C GLY A 182 20.49 5.19 -19.37
N VAL A 183 20.67 5.19 -18.05
CA VAL A 183 21.96 5.39 -17.38
C VAL A 183 22.39 4.08 -16.72
N PRO A 184 23.25 3.27 -17.36
CA PRO A 184 23.56 1.92 -16.89
C PRO A 184 24.09 1.85 -15.46
N GLU A 185 24.79 2.90 -15.01
CA GLU A 185 25.35 2.97 -13.65
C GLU A 185 24.28 3.09 -12.56
N VAL A 186 23.13 3.68 -12.91
CA VAL A 186 21.98 3.89 -12.01
C VAL A 186 21.02 2.70 -12.12
N GLU A 187 20.63 2.33 -13.35
CA GLU A 187 19.74 1.19 -13.63
C GLU A 187 20.26 -0.13 -13.07
N LYS A 188 21.58 -0.27 -12.92
CA LYS A 188 22.20 -1.43 -12.28
C LYS A 188 21.65 -1.69 -10.87
N TRP A 189 21.17 -0.68 -10.15
CA TRP A 189 20.70 -0.86 -8.77
C TRP A 189 19.21 -0.58 -8.58
N LEU A 190 18.52 -0.10 -9.61
CA LEU A 190 17.13 0.34 -9.50
C LEU A 190 16.22 -0.53 -10.37
N ILE A 191 15.07 -0.90 -9.81
CA ILE A 191 13.93 -1.38 -10.60
C ILE A 191 12.75 -0.44 -10.35
N GLU A 192 12.11 -0.04 -11.43
CA GLU A 192 10.95 0.85 -11.46
C GLU A 192 9.67 0.05 -11.72
N SER A 193 8.55 0.44 -11.10
CA SER A 193 7.20 -0.06 -11.42
C SER A 193 6.81 0.23 -12.89
N ASP A 194 5.72 -0.36 -13.36
CA ASP A 194 5.39 -0.38 -14.80
C ASP A 194 4.80 0.92 -15.32
N ASP A 195 3.87 1.53 -14.59
CA ASP A 195 3.24 2.80 -14.98
C ASP A 195 3.88 3.99 -14.27
N SER A 196 4.34 4.97 -15.06
CA SER A 196 4.94 6.22 -14.57
C SER A 196 3.97 7.38 -14.44
N GLU A 197 2.79 7.28 -15.05
CA GLU A 197 1.77 8.32 -15.05
C GLU A 197 0.65 8.02 -14.04
N ASP A 198 0.47 6.75 -13.66
CA ASP A 198 -0.49 6.36 -12.62
C ASP A 198 -0.26 7.10 -11.29
N LEU A 199 -1.35 7.64 -10.73
CA LEU A 199 -1.39 8.31 -9.44
C LEU A 199 -1.67 7.34 -8.29
N GLY A 200 -2.12 6.13 -8.60
CA GLY A 200 -2.42 5.06 -7.67
C GLY A 200 -3.80 5.18 -7.03
N LEU A 201 -4.25 4.06 -6.47
CA LEU A 201 -5.58 3.96 -5.86
C LEU A 201 -5.77 4.89 -4.64
N LEU A 202 -4.68 5.33 -4.00
CA LEU A 202 -4.77 6.30 -2.91
C LEU A 202 -5.28 7.67 -3.36
N GLU A 203 -5.23 8.02 -4.65
CA GLU A 203 -5.85 9.24 -5.17
C GLU A 203 -7.34 9.25 -4.87
N LEU A 204 -8.02 8.18 -5.28
CA LEU A 204 -9.45 7.99 -5.11
C LEU A 204 -9.80 7.71 -3.65
N ALA A 205 -9.02 6.88 -2.96
CA ALA A 205 -9.25 6.58 -1.55
C ALA A 205 -9.08 7.81 -0.65
N SER A 206 -8.23 8.77 -1.05
CA SER A 206 -8.06 10.02 -0.31
C SER A 206 -9.31 10.89 -0.35
N LYS A 207 -10.10 10.88 -1.43
CA LYS A 207 -11.37 11.63 -1.52
C LYS A 207 -12.34 11.15 -0.43
N GLU A 208 -12.50 9.84 -0.32
CA GLU A 208 -13.36 9.21 0.69
C GLU A 208 -12.82 9.40 2.11
N PHE A 209 -11.50 9.30 2.30
CA PHE A 209 -10.86 9.55 3.58
C PHE A 209 -11.08 10.99 4.08
N ILE A 210 -10.98 11.98 3.20
CA ILE A 210 -11.20 13.40 3.55
C ILE A 210 -12.62 13.61 4.06
N TRP A 211 -13.64 13.10 3.35
CA TRP A 211 -15.04 13.21 3.79
C TRP A 211 -15.30 12.47 5.10
N LYS A 212 -14.78 11.24 5.22
CA LYS A 212 -14.86 10.46 6.45
C LYS A 212 -14.22 11.19 7.64
N ASN A 213 -13.06 11.80 7.44
CA ASN A 213 -12.35 12.52 8.49
C ASN A 213 -13.15 13.74 8.97
N PHE A 214 -13.68 14.55 8.05
CA PHE A 214 -14.56 15.67 8.42
C PHE A 214 -15.82 15.20 9.15
N SER A 215 -16.48 14.17 8.65
CA SER A 215 -17.66 13.60 9.28
C SER A 215 -17.40 13.13 10.72
N ARG A 216 -16.24 12.47 10.96
CA ARG A 216 -15.83 12.06 12.31
C ARG A 216 -15.54 13.24 13.22
N THR A 217 -14.88 14.28 12.72
CA THR A 217 -14.61 15.51 13.49
C THR A 217 -15.90 16.23 13.86
N ASP A 218 -16.83 16.37 12.92
CA ASP A 218 -18.14 16.99 13.17
C ASP A 218 -18.96 16.16 14.14
N TRP A 219 -18.94 14.83 14.00
CA TRP A 219 -19.63 13.95 14.91
C TRP A 219 -19.06 14.04 16.33
N ALA A 220 -17.73 14.09 16.49
CA ALA A 220 -17.08 14.28 17.78
C ALA A 220 -17.45 15.65 18.40
N THR A 221 -17.36 16.74 17.63
CA THR A 221 -17.70 18.10 18.07
C THR A 221 -19.16 18.20 18.50
N ARG A 222 -20.07 17.57 17.74
CA ARG A 222 -21.49 17.51 18.09
C ARG A 222 -21.71 16.68 19.34
N SER A 223 -21.03 15.54 19.47
CA SER A 223 -21.15 14.67 20.64
C SER A 223 -20.62 15.36 21.90
N GLU A 224 -19.57 16.16 21.80
CA GLU A 224 -19.08 16.99 22.91
C GLU A 224 -20.10 18.06 23.30
N ARG A 225 -20.69 18.75 22.32
CA ARG A 225 -21.63 19.85 22.59
C ARG A 225 -22.99 19.41 23.08
N TYR A 226 -23.52 18.30 22.56
CA TYR A 226 -24.90 17.85 22.80
C TYR A 226 -25.01 16.47 23.46
N GLY A 227 -23.90 15.76 23.63
CA GLY A 227 -23.89 14.43 24.25
C GLY A 227 -23.98 14.47 25.77
N MET A 228 -23.89 15.65 26.38
CA MET A 228 -24.06 15.83 27.82
C MET A 228 -25.13 16.88 28.13
N PRO A 229 -26.05 16.61 29.06
CA PRO A 229 -27.05 17.59 29.47
C PRO A 229 -26.39 18.74 30.25
N MET A 230 -26.87 19.97 30.01
CA MET A 230 -26.56 21.15 30.82
C MET A 230 -27.42 21.14 32.09
N LEU A 231 -26.86 21.54 33.23
CA LEU A 231 -27.60 21.72 34.47
C LEU A 231 -27.95 23.21 34.64
N SER A 232 -29.23 23.52 34.66
CA SER A 232 -29.75 24.86 34.98
C SER A 232 -30.33 24.87 36.40
N ILE A 233 -29.84 25.78 37.25
CA ILE A 233 -30.39 26.02 38.59
C ILE A 233 -31.04 27.41 38.58
N LEU A 234 -32.37 27.46 38.74
CA LEU A 234 -33.13 28.71 38.82
C LEU A 234 -33.44 29.03 40.29
N THR A 235 -33.19 30.26 40.71
CA THR A 235 -33.36 30.69 42.12
C THR A 235 -33.76 32.16 42.19
N ASP A 236 -34.57 32.56 43.18
CA ASP A 236 -34.97 33.97 43.41
C ASP A 236 -33.98 34.70 44.33
N GLU A 237 -32.90 34.01 44.68
CA GLU A 237 -32.01 34.38 45.77
C GLU A 237 -30.93 35.31 45.24
N THR A 238 -30.83 36.47 45.87
CA THR A 238 -29.90 37.54 45.51
C THR A 238 -28.66 37.60 46.41
N ASP A 239 -28.57 36.73 47.44
CA ASP A 239 -27.39 36.64 48.29
C ASP A 239 -26.25 35.91 47.57
N GLU A 240 -25.13 36.62 47.41
CA GLU A 240 -23.92 36.18 46.71
C GLU A 240 -23.38 34.85 47.28
N LYS A 241 -23.50 34.62 48.59
CA LYS A 241 -23.04 33.38 49.23
C LYS A 241 -23.91 32.17 48.89
N GLU A 242 -25.21 32.37 48.74
CA GLU A 242 -26.12 31.29 48.33
C GLU A 242 -25.96 30.96 46.86
N LEU A 243 -25.71 31.96 46.01
CA LEU A 243 -25.41 31.76 44.59
C LEU A 243 -24.11 30.97 44.40
N ASP A 244 -23.04 31.33 45.11
CA ASP A 244 -21.77 30.57 45.10
C ASP A 244 -21.97 29.13 45.59
N THR A 245 -22.81 28.93 46.60
CA THR A 245 -23.11 27.59 47.12
C THR A 245 -23.89 26.76 46.09
N LYS A 246 -24.88 27.36 45.40
CA LYS A 246 -25.67 26.71 44.34
C LYS A 246 -24.81 26.41 43.12
N GLN A 247 -23.90 27.30 42.75
CA GLN A 247 -22.92 27.05 41.69
C GLN A 247 -21.98 25.90 42.08
N ALA A 248 -21.40 25.91 43.29
CA ALA A 248 -20.55 24.84 43.79
C ALA A 248 -21.30 23.50 43.90
N MET A 249 -22.60 23.51 44.25
CA MET A 249 -23.44 22.31 44.20
C MET A 249 -23.65 21.83 42.77
N GLY A 250 -23.93 22.73 41.82
CA GLY A 250 -24.05 22.39 40.41
C GLY A 250 -22.77 21.78 39.83
N GLU A 251 -21.62 22.36 40.16
CA GLU A 251 -20.29 21.90 39.72
C GLU A 251 -19.92 20.54 40.37
N ASN A 252 -20.44 20.24 41.57
CA ASN A 252 -20.30 18.94 42.21
C ASN A 252 -21.29 17.88 41.67
N ILE A 253 -22.45 18.29 41.16
CA ILE A 253 -23.48 17.40 40.58
C ILE A 253 -23.11 16.98 39.15
N GLY A 254 -22.38 17.81 38.40
CA GLY A 254 -21.91 17.47 37.06
C GLY A 254 -20.58 18.13 36.71
N SER A 255 -19.76 17.44 35.92
CA SER A 255 -18.47 17.94 35.42
C SER A 255 -18.58 19.08 34.38
N ASN A 256 -19.76 19.69 34.24
CA ASN A 256 -20.17 20.50 33.09
C ASN A 256 -20.56 21.91 33.48
N GLY A 257 -20.64 22.80 32.50
CA GLY A 257 -21.08 24.19 32.68
C GLY A 257 -22.43 24.26 33.41
N VAL A 258 -22.44 24.95 34.54
CA VAL A 258 -23.63 25.23 35.35
C VAL A 258 -24.11 26.62 35.01
N TYR A 259 -25.40 26.76 34.73
CA TYR A 259 -26.04 28.07 34.69
C TYR A 259 -26.81 28.29 35.99
N VAL A 260 -26.50 29.37 36.69
CA VAL A 260 -27.27 29.89 37.83
C VAL A 260 -27.86 31.22 37.40
N GLY A 261 -29.18 31.35 37.39
CA GLY A 261 -29.88 32.58 37.03
C GLY A 261 -31.20 32.75 37.77
N ASP A 262 -31.82 33.90 37.57
CA ASP A 262 -33.10 34.27 38.20
C ASP A 262 -34.25 33.44 37.61
N LYS A 263 -35.38 33.29 38.32
CA LYS A 263 -36.56 32.60 37.77
C LYS A 263 -37.16 33.32 36.56
N ASP A 264 -36.94 34.63 36.44
CA ASP A 264 -37.35 35.43 35.30
C ASP A 264 -36.38 35.32 34.10
N ASP A 265 -35.23 34.65 34.25
CA ASP A 265 -34.29 34.42 33.15
C ASP A 265 -34.80 33.31 32.21
N GLU A 266 -35.26 33.70 31.02
CA GLU A 266 -35.56 32.74 29.95
C GLU A 266 -34.28 32.29 29.23
N ILE A 267 -33.82 31.07 29.52
CA ILE A 267 -32.77 30.42 28.74
C ILE A 267 -33.37 29.78 27.49
N ASN A 268 -33.44 30.54 26.41
CA ASN A 268 -33.91 30.05 25.13
C ASN A 268 -32.78 29.35 24.35
N TYR A 269 -32.67 28.02 24.48
CA TYR A 269 -31.91 27.22 23.52
C TYR A 269 -32.67 27.18 22.21
N LEU A 270 -32.18 27.90 21.19
CA LEU A 270 -32.57 27.68 19.80
C LEU A 270 -31.96 26.36 19.31
N GLU A 271 -32.41 25.25 19.89
CA GLU A 271 -32.03 23.92 19.45
C GLU A 271 -32.69 23.66 18.10
N ALA A 272 -31.89 23.47 17.05
CA ALA A 272 -32.41 22.98 15.79
C ALA A 272 -33.01 21.60 16.05
N LYS A 273 -34.34 21.50 16.17
CA LYS A 273 -35.12 20.27 16.34
C LYS A 273 -34.93 19.34 15.13
N SER A 274 -33.76 18.73 15.04
CA SER A 274 -33.41 17.75 14.02
C SER A 274 -33.22 16.40 14.70
N THR A 275 -34.31 15.70 14.93
CA THR A 275 -34.31 14.29 15.33
C THR A 275 -33.50 13.50 14.29
N GLY A 276 -32.41 12.83 14.71
CA GLY A 276 -31.58 11.99 13.83
C GLY A 276 -30.40 12.67 13.11
N GLY A 277 -30.09 13.94 13.39
CA GLY A 277 -28.98 14.64 12.71
C GLY A 277 -27.58 14.05 12.97
N HIS A 278 -27.40 13.28 14.05
CA HIS A 278 -26.11 12.64 14.38
C HIS A 278 -25.85 11.36 13.57
N GLU A 279 -26.91 10.64 13.16
CA GLU A 279 -26.78 9.41 12.37
C GLU A 279 -26.22 9.67 10.97
N ILE A 280 -26.41 10.88 10.44
CA ILE A 280 -25.92 11.27 9.11
C ILE A 280 -24.39 11.14 9.06
N TYR A 281 -23.69 11.52 10.12
CA TYR A 281 -22.23 11.43 10.17
C TYR A 281 -21.74 9.99 10.13
N GLU A 282 -22.36 9.11 10.93
CA GLU A 282 -22.03 7.68 10.94
C GLU A 282 -22.33 7.03 9.58
N LYS A 283 -23.50 7.32 9.01
CA LYS A 283 -23.90 6.81 7.68
C LYS A 283 -22.91 7.23 6.61
N LEU A 284 -22.44 8.48 6.62
CA LEU A 284 -21.40 8.95 5.71
C LEU A 284 -20.06 8.22 5.94
N CYS A 285 -19.64 8.04 7.19
CA CYS A 285 -18.41 7.29 7.49
C CYS A 285 -18.48 5.84 6.97
N ARG A 286 -19.61 5.16 7.17
CA ARG A 286 -19.83 3.78 6.68
C ARG A 286 -19.86 3.74 5.15
N TYR A 287 -20.51 4.70 4.51
CA TYR A 287 -20.52 4.82 3.06
C TYR A 287 -19.11 4.96 2.49
N CYS A 288 -18.28 5.85 3.04
CA CYS A 288 -16.89 6.04 2.60
C CYS A 288 -16.04 4.77 2.79
N ASP A 289 -16.23 4.04 3.90
CA ASP A 289 -15.56 2.75 4.12
C ASP A 289 -16.00 1.69 3.09
N GLU A 290 -17.30 1.63 2.78
CA GLU A 290 -17.80 0.74 1.73
C GLU A 290 -17.24 1.07 0.33
N GLN A 291 -17.09 2.35 -0.01
CA GLN A 291 -16.46 2.75 -1.28
C GLN A 291 -14.99 2.35 -1.33
N ASN A 292 -14.24 2.58 -0.23
CA ASN A 292 -12.83 2.18 -0.15
C ASN A 292 -12.64 0.65 -0.24
N SER A 293 -13.50 -0.13 0.42
CA SER A 293 -13.50 -1.60 0.30
C SER A 293 -13.72 -2.07 -1.15
N LYS A 294 -14.70 -1.48 -1.84
CA LYS A 294 -15.01 -1.80 -3.24
C LYS A 294 -13.88 -1.37 -4.18
N LEU A 295 -13.29 -0.20 -3.94
CA LEU A 295 -12.16 0.31 -4.72
C LEU A 295 -10.95 -0.62 -4.64
N ILE A 296 -10.60 -1.08 -3.43
CA ILE A 296 -9.38 -1.87 -3.22
C ILE A 296 -9.60 -3.35 -3.53
N ASN A 297 -10.68 -3.95 -3.04
CA ASN A 297 -10.86 -5.41 -3.07
C ASN A 297 -12.09 -5.86 -3.86
N GLY A 298 -12.82 -4.94 -4.47
CA GLY A 298 -14.04 -5.23 -5.26
C GLY A 298 -15.27 -5.57 -4.44
N VAL A 299 -15.14 -5.75 -3.12
CA VAL A 299 -16.21 -6.22 -2.25
C VAL A 299 -16.08 -5.66 -0.83
N VAL A 300 -17.21 -5.51 -0.15
CA VAL A 300 -17.26 -5.20 1.29
C VAL A 300 -17.31 -6.52 2.07
N ILE A 301 -16.23 -6.85 2.80
CA ILE A 301 -16.13 -8.10 3.55
C ILE A 301 -16.64 -7.90 4.99
N GLY A 302 -17.73 -8.58 5.32
CA GLY A 302 -18.03 -9.03 6.69
C GLY A 302 -18.58 -8.03 7.71
N GLU A 303 -18.83 -6.76 7.38
CA GLU A 303 -19.27 -5.78 8.41
C GLU A 303 -20.71 -5.25 8.26
N ASN A 304 -21.33 -5.28 7.08
CA ASN A 304 -22.60 -4.55 6.86
C ASN A 304 -23.73 -5.28 6.14
N THR A 305 -23.63 -6.56 5.80
CA THR A 305 -24.79 -7.28 5.26
C THR A 305 -25.69 -7.76 6.39
N SER A 306 -26.53 -6.87 6.93
CA SER A 306 -27.77 -7.25 7.59
C SER A 306 -28.60 -8.09 6.60
N GLY A 307 -28.44 -9.41 6.66
CA GLY A 307 -29.01 -10.37 5.70
C GLY A 307 -28.01 -10.98 4.71
N GLY A 308 -26.79 -11.31 5.14
CA GLY A 308 -25.85 -12.12 4.35
C GLY A 308 -26.40 -13.52 4.08
N SER A 309 -26.87 -13.77 2.85
CA SER A 309 -27.11 -15.13 2.38
C SER A 309 -25.79 -15.74 1.92
N ARG A 310 -25.63 -17.06 2.04
CA ARG A 310 -24.44 -17.80 1.54
C ARG A 310 -24.07 -17.42 0.10
N ALA A 311 -25.08 -17.16 -0.73
CA ALA A 311 -24.87 -16.74 -2.12
C ALA A 311 -24.15 -15.38 -2.24
N LYS A 312 -24.40 -14.41 -1.35
CA LYS A 312 -23.71 -13.11 -1.37
C LYS A 312 -22.24 -13.24 -0.95
N GLU A 313 -21.96 -14.07 0.05
CA GLU A 313 -20.59 -14.34 0.49
C GLU A 313 -19.79 -15.05 -0.60
N GLU A 314 -20.38 -16.05 -1.27
CA GLU A 314 -19.74 -16.76 -2.38
C GLU A 314 -19.41 -15.82 -3.56
N VAL A 315 -20.33 -14.92 -3.93
CA VAL A 315 -20.08 -13.90 -4.96
C VAL A 315 -18.97 -12.95 -4.53
N GLY A 316 -18.95 -12.56 -3.25
CA GLY A 316 -17.91 -11.70 -2.69
C GLY A 316 -16.53 -12.33 -2.70
N GLU A 317 -16.42 -13.60 -2.31
CA GLU A 317 -15.17 -14.36 -2.37
C GLU A 317 -14.66 -14.49 -3.81
N ARG A 318 -15.57 -14.69 -4.77
CA ARG A 318 -15.23 -14.75 -6.20
C ARG A 318 -14.65 -13.43 -6.70
N LEU A 319 -15.32 -12.30 -6.45
CA LEU A 319 -14.84 -10.97 -6.86
C LEU A 319 -13.48 -10.65 -6.23
N LEU A 320 -13.31 -10.94 -4.94
CA LEU A 320 -12.03 -10.79 -4.26
C LEU A 320 -10.94 -11.68 -4.88
N GLY A 321 -11.30 -12.88 -5.32
CA GLY A 321 -10.43 -13.79 -6.07
C GLY A 321 -10.00 -13.19 -7.41
N GLU A 322 -10.91 -12.59 -8.16
CA GLU A 322 -10.62 -11.92 -9.44
C GLU A 322 -9.63 -10.76 -9.28
N TYR A 323 -9.81 -9.90 -8.27
CA TYR A 323 -8.85 -8.84 -7.95
C TYR A 323 -7.48 -9.39 -7.53
N THR A 324 -7.47 -10.49 -6.78
CA THR A 324 -6.21 -11.13 -6.36
C THR A 324 -5.50 -11.74 -7.56
N GLU A 325 -6.23 -12.38 -8.47
CA GLU A 325 -5.70 -12.96 -9.70
C GLU A 325 -5.07 -11.88 -10.58
N ASP A 326 -5.76 -10.76 -10.80
CA ASP A 326 -5.25 -9.65 -11.61
C ASP A 326 -3.91 -9.12 -11.07
N ARG A 327 -3.84 -8.88 -9.75
CA ARG A 327 -2.59 -8.48 -9.07
C ARG A 327 -1.47 -9.51 -9.22
N LEU A 328 -1.80 -10.80 -9.11
CA LEU A 328 -0.82 -11.88 -9.30
C LEU A 328 -0.30 -11.90 -10.74
N ARG A 329 -1.16 -11.68 -11.74
CA ARG A 329 -0.76 -11.63 -13.16
C ARG A 329 0.14 -10.42 -13.42
N ALA A 330 -0.24 -9.24 -12.94
CA ALA A 330 0.59 -8.05 -13.03
C ALA A 330 1.96 -8.26 -12.38
N MET A 331 1.98 -8.85 -11.17
CA MET A 331 3.22 -9.18 -10.47
C MET A 331 4.06 -10.23 -11.21
N GLU A 332 3.46 -11.30 -11.73
CA GLU A 332 4.16 -12.31 -12.52
C GLU A 332 4.80 -11.70 -13.78
N GLY A 333 4.06 -10.86 -14.50
CA GLY A 333 4.56 -10.12 -15.67
C GLY A 333 5.75 -9.24 -15.29
N HIS A 334 5.58 -8.39 -14.27
CA HIS A 334 6.62 -7.51 -13.77
C HIS A 334 7.90 -8.28 -13.36
N LEU A 335 7.74 -9.39 -12.63
CA LEU A 335 8.86 -10.21 -12.20
C LEU A 335 9.62 -10.80 -13.39
N ASN A 336 8.92 -11.33 -14.38
CA ASN A 336 9.56 -11.93 -15.55
C ASN A 336 10.18 -10.91 -16.50
N GLU A 337 9.57 -9.73 -16.65
CA GLU A 337 10.05 -8.70 -17.58
C GLU A 337 11.15 -7.83 -16.98
N LYS A 338 11.09 -7.52 -15.69
CA LYS A 338 12.04 -6.61 -15.04
C LYS A 338 12.98 -7.32 -14.08
N LEU A 339 12.45 -8.09 -13.12
CA LEU A 339 13.28 -8.70 -12.08
C LEU A 339 14.20 -9.79 -12.65
N ILE A 340 13.69 -10.75 -13.41
CA ILE A 340 14.49 -11.87 -13.92
C ILE A 340 15.67 -11.37 -14.77
N PRO A 341 15.49 -10.49 -15.78
CA PRO A 341 16.61 -9.92 -16.54
C PRO A 341 17.58 -9.12 -15.66
N PHE A 342 17.06 -8.40 -14.66
CA PHE A 342 17.89 -7.67 -13.70
C PHE A 342 18.78 -8.64 -12.89
N LEU A 343 18.25 -9.76 -12.44
CA LEU A 343 19.00 -10.78 -11.69
C LEU A 343 20.05 -11.47 -12.57
N ILE A 344 19.73 -11.77 -13.84
CA ILE A 344 20.68 -12.35 -14.80
C ILE A 344 21.89 -11.43 -14.97
N ARG A 345 21.68 -10.11 -15.12
CA ARG A 345 22.78 -9.12 -15.18
C ARG A 345 23.63 -9.07 -13.91
N HIS A 346 23.10 -9.55 -12.79
CA HIS A 346 23.80 -9.67 -11.51
C HIS A 346 24.41 -11.06 -11.26
N GLY A 347 24.37 -11.95 -12.26
CA GLY A 347 25.02 -13.27 -12.20
C GLY A 347 24.15 -14.40 -11.65
N TYR A 348 22.83 -14.21 -11.57
CA TYR A 348 21.92 -15.32 -11.26
C TYR A 348 21.74 -16.23 -12.48
N PRO A 349 21.76 -17.57 -12.31
CA PRO A 349 21.61 -18.53 -13.41
C PRO A 349 20.13 -18.74 -13.79
N LEU A 350 19.45 -17.68 -14.24
CA LEU A 350 18.01 -17.68 -14.57
C LEU A 350 17.74 -17.59 -16.08
N GLU A 351 18.77 -17.73 -16.91
CA GLU A 351 18.61 -17.73 -18.38
C GLU A 351 17.76 -18.91 -18.85
N GLY A 352 16.72 -18.64 -19.64
CA GLY A 352 15.80 -19.66 -20.13
C GLY A 352 14.74 -20.12 -19.10
N TYR A 353 14.70 -19.50 -17.92
CA TYR A 353 13.70 -19.77 -16.90
C TYR A 353 12.65 -18.65 -16.80
N GLU A 354 11.50 -18.98 -16.24
CA GLU A 354 10.45 -18.02 -15.88
C GLU A 354 9.90 -18.33 -14.48
N LEU A 355 9.39 -17.30 -13.82
CA LEU A 355 8.67 -17.39 -12.57
C LEU A 355 7.18 -17.53 -12.84
N LYS A 356 6.54 -18.50 -12.21
CA LYS A 356 5.09 -18.72 -12.28
C LYS A 356 4.48 -18.88 -10.89
N TYR A 357 3.25 -18.38 -10.71
CA TYR A 357 2.46 -18.67 -9.50
C TYR A 357 1.63 -19.94 -9.66
N TYR A 358 1.62 -20.79 -8.63
CA TYR A 358 0.85 -22.04 -8.67
C TYR A 358 -0.66 -21.79 -8.83
N GLU A 359 -1.22 -20.78 -8.15
CA GLU A 359 -2.64 -20.48 -8.27
C GLU A 359 -3.02 -20.00 -9.67
N LEU A 360 -2.19 -19.18 -10.33
CA LEU A 360 -2.47 -18.73 -11.70
C LEU A 360 -2.51 -19.89 -12.69
N GLU A 361 -1.56 -20.82 -12.60
CA GLU A 361 -1.55 -22.00 -13.47
C GLU A 361 -2.79 -22.89 -13.24
N LYS A 362 -3.21 -23.07 -11.98
CA LYS A 362 -4.46 -23.79 -11.66
C LYS A 362 -5.70 -23.07 -12.20
N ILE A 363 -5.75 -21.74 -12.12
CA ILE A 363 -6.85 -20.95 -12.67
C ILE A 363 -6.92 -21.14 -14.19
N ASP A 364 -5.77 -21.04 -14.87
CA ASP A 364 -5.70 -21.20 -16.32
C ASP A 364 -6.10 -22.61 -16.76
N GLN A 365 -5.63 -23.65 -16.08
CA GLN A 365 -6.06 -25.04 -16.32
C GLN A 365 -7.58 -25.23 -16.14
N ARG A 366 -8.17 -24.68 -15.07
CA ARG A 366 -9.63 -24.74 -14.84
C ARG A 366 -10.40 -24.05 -15.95
N ARG A 367 -9.94 -22.89 -16.42
CA ARG A 367 -10.58 -22.13 -17.51
C ARG A 367 -10.47 -22.86 -18.85
N ILE A 368 -9.33 -23.48 -19.14
CA ILE A 368 -9.14 -24.30 -20.35
C ILE A 368 -10.08 -25.50 -20.31
N ALA A 369 -10.11 -26.26 -19.21
CA ALA A 369 -10.99 -27.41 -19.06
C ALA A 369 -12.48 -27.04 -19.23
N LYS A 370 -12.90 -25.90 -18.66
CA LYS A 370 -14.27 -25.39 -18.82
C LYS A 370 -14.60 -25.04 -20.27
N LYS A 371 -13.68 -24.39 -20.99
CA LYS A 371 -13.84 -24.10 -22.43
C LYS A 371 -13.93 -25.39 -23.24
N GLU A 372 -13.07 -26.36 -22.97
CA GLU A 372 -13.10 -27.67 -23.64
C GLU A 372 -14.44 -28.38 -23.41
N GLU A 373 -14.97 -28.36 -22.18
CA GLU A 373 -16.27 -28.93 -21.84
C GLU A 373 -17.44 -28.22 -22.58
N GLU A 374 -17.40 -26.89 -22.67
CA GLU A 374 -18.39 -26.08 -23.43
C GLU A 374 -18.30 -26.32 -24.94
N THR A 375 -17.11 -26.57 -25.47
CA THR A 375 -16.88 -26.88 -26.89
C THR A 375 -17.06 -28.35 -27.26
N SER A 376 -17.36 -29.22 -26.29
CA SER A 376 -17.57 -30.64 -26.53
C SER A 376 -18.75 -30.88 -27.49
N PRO A 377 -18.62 -31.81 -28.47
CA PRO A 377 -19.69 -32.12 -29.43
C PRO A 377 -21.02 -32.49 -28.77
N VAL A 378 -20.97 -33.04 -27.56
CA VAL A 378 -22.15 -33.46 -26.78
C VAL A 378 -22.96 -32.25 -26.32
N LYS A 379 -22.32 -31.22 -25.74
CA LYS A 379 -23.02 -29.99 -25.32
C LYS A 379 -23.47 -29.15 -26.51
N GLN A 380 -22.73 -29.17 -27.62
CA GLN A 380 -23.16 -28.54 -28.87
C GLN A 380 -24.41 -29.23 -29.46
N ALA A 381 -24.47 -30.56 -29.42
CA ALA A 381 -25.64 -31.33 -29.84
C ALA A 381 -26.85 -31.07 -28.93
N GLU A 382 -26.67 -31.00 -27.61
CA GLU A 382 -27.73 -30.63 -26.66
C GLU A 382 -28.25 -29.20 -26.89
N ALA A 383 -27.36 -28.23 -27.14
CA ALA A 383 -27.74 -26.85 -27.46
C ALA A 383 -28.52 -26.74 -28.77
N ILE A 384 -28.11 -27.49 -29.81
CA ILE A 384 -28.85 -27.57 -31.08
C ILE A 384 -30.23 -28.20 -30.85
N THR A 385 -30.32 -29.28 -30.07
CA THR A 385 -31.58 -29.97 -29.80
C THR A 385 -32.57 -29.07 -29.05
N ASN A 386 -32.10 -28.28 -28.08
CA ASN A 386 -32.92 -27.31 -27.36
C ASN A 386 -33.39 -26.15 -28.26
N LEU A 387 -32.55 -25.65 -29.18
CA LEU A 387 -32.93 -24.63 -30.16
C LEU A 387 -33.98 -25.12 -31.17
N TYR A 388 -34.01 -26.41 -31.50
CA TYR A 388 -35.04 -27.01 -32.35
C TYR A 388 -36.37 -27.20 -31.61
N ASN A 389 -36.32 -27.51 -30.31
CA ASN A 389 -37.53 -27.66 -29.49
C ASN A 389 -38.22 -26.32 -29.20
N ASP A 390 -37.47 -25.23 -29.01
CA ASP A 390 -38.04 -23.88 -28.78
C ASP A 390 -38.68 -23.25 -30.03
N LYS A 391 -38.34 -23.71 -31.24
CA LYS A 391 -38.97 -23.24 -32.50
C LYS A 391 -40.22 -24.03 -32.89
N CYS A 392 -40.57 -25.07 -32.14
CA CYS A 392 -41.75 -25.91 -32.37
C CYS A 392 -42.92 -25.60 -31.42
N CYS A 393 -42.87 -24.50 -30.66
CA CYS A 393 -43.99 -23.97 -29.89
C CYS A 393 -44.64 -22.75 -30.54
#